data_AF-A0A1J3D5K3-F1
#
_entry.id   AF-A0A1J3D5K3-F1
#
_cell.length_a   1.000
_cell.length_b   1.000
_cell.length_c   1.000
_cell.angle_alpha   90.00
_cell.angle_beta   90.00
_cell.angle_gamma   90.00
#
_symmetry.space_group_name_H-M   'P 1'
#
loop_
_entity.id
_entity.type
_entity.pdbx_description
1 polymer ?
#
loop_
_entity_poly.entity_id
_entity_poly.type
_entity_poly.pdbx_seq_one_letter_code
_entity_poly.pdbx_strand_id
1 'polypeptide(L)'
;RDGGYSSRSAPETVVPHGGEITYPASLVRSLTQRFTRPHRNAWFTQRAIHGLRFISSKENGIAGWREVQNKFAKLSKDGHLCRSDFAHCIGMEKENSKEFAEELFDALCRRRRLMVDKITIQELYEFWYQITDESFDSRLQIFFNMVNKNGDGRITENEVKEIIILSASANNLSRLRERAEEYAALIMEELSPDGLHSQYIELKDLEMLLLHKDTPHGYSQPYSQTSRALSQNLKDTRWGTSRNLLYSLQDNWKRIWVMTLWLLIMAGLFMWKCAQYKRKDAFHVMGYCLVIAKGAAETLKFNMALILFPVCRITITYLRSTALSYSVPFDDSINFHKTISVAIIIGMLIHAASHLACDFPRIVTATDADYKR
;
A
#
# COMPACT_ATOMS: atom_id res chain seq x y z
N ARG A 1 -80.23 26.17 20.65
CA ARG A 1 -79.79 25.68 19.31
C ARG A 1 -78.31 25.43 19.47
N ASP A 2 -78.00 24.16 19.66
CA ASP A 2 -77.05 23.71 20.67
C ASP A 2 -75.68 23.43 20.09
N GLY A 3 -74.64 23.78 20.84
CA GLY A 3 -73.27 23.36 20.63
C GLY A 3 -73.03 22.00 21.28
N GLY A 4 -72.36 21.10 20.56
CA GLY A 4 -71.93 19.80 21.05
C GLY A 4 -70.50 19.83 21.59
N TYR A 5 -70.36 19.66 22.90
CA TYR A 5 -69.16 19.17 23.59
C TYR A 5 -69.38 17.69 23.91
N SER A 6 -68.37 16.84 23.75
CA SER A 6 -68.24 15.65 24.58
C SER A 6 -66.78 15.18 24.66
N SER A 7 -66.37 14.91 25.89
CA SER A 7 -65.03 14.56 26.33
C SER A 7 -65.02 13.11 26.86
N ARG A 8 -63.82 12.50 26.79
CA ARG A 8 -63.31 11.35 27.58
C ARG A 8 -63.87 9.95 27.28
N SER A 9 -62.96 9.04 26.93
CA SER A 9 -62.51 7.95 27.84
C SER A 9 -61.38 7.11 27.19
N ALA A 10 -60.51 6.54 28.03
CA ALA A 10 -59.47 5.56 27.73
C ALA A 10 -59.44 4.56 28.93
N PRO A 11 -58.71 3.43 28.89
CA PRO A 11 -58.32 2.54 27.79
C PRO A 11 -58.71 1.07 28.08
N GLU A 12 -58.53 0.15 27.13
CA GLU A 12 -58.57 -1.30 27.41
C GLU A 12 -57.39 -2.03 26.75
N THR A 13 -56.79 -2.96 27.51
CA THR A 13 -55.56 -3.71 27.23
C THR A 13 -55.81 -4.93 26.35
N VAL A 14 -55.02 -5.12 25.29
CA VAL A 14 -55.03 -6.34 24.47
C VAL A 14 -53.63 -6.95 24.37
N VAL A 15 -53.54 -8.22 24.78
CA VAL A 15 -52.38 -9.13 24.67
C VAL A 15 -52.18 -9.55 23.21
N PRO A 16 -50.95 -9.62 22.65
CA PRO A 16 -50.75 -10.16 21.32
C PRO A 16 -50.46 -11.66 21.35
N HIS A 17 -51.25 -12.39 20.56
CA HIS A 17 -51.07 -13.79 20.15
C HIS A 17 -49.82 -13.98 19.28
N GLY A 18 -49.19 -15.16 19.43
CA GLY A 18 -48.02 -15.58 18.67
C GLY A 18 -48.29 -15.80 17.18
N GLY A 19 -47.31 -15.38 16.38
CA GLY A 19 -47.16 -15.70 14.96
C GLY A 19 -45.68 -15.94 14.66
N GLU A 20 -45.42 -17.02 13.91
CA GLU A 20 -44.10 -17.57 13.56
C GLU A 20 -43.15 -16.53 12.94
N ILE A 21 -41.95 -16.38 13.53
CA ILE A 21 -40.84 -15.64 12.94
C ILE A 21 -40.05 -16.60 12.03
N THR A 22 -40.33 -16.54 10.74
CA THR A 22 -39.43 -17.10 9.72
C THR A 22 -38.20 -16.18 9.63
N TYR A 23 -37.08 -16.60 10.22
CA TYR A 23 -35.79 -15.90 10.09
C TYR A 23 -35.30 -15.97 8.63
N PRO A 24 -34.96 -14.84 7.98
CA PRO A 24 -34.38 -14.87 6.65
C PRO A 24 -32.89 -15.26 6.76
N ALA A 25 -32.59 -16.54 6.54
CA ALA A 25 -31.22 -17.05 6.37
C ALA A 25 -30.45 -16.33 5.25
N SER A 26 -31.12 -15.56 4.38
CA SER A 26 -30.53 -14.71 3.36
C SER A 26 -29.83 -13.47 3.94
N LEU A 27 -30.29 -12.91 5.05
CA LEU A 27 -29.65 -11.74 5.70
C LEU A 27 -28.38 -12.15 6.44
N VAL A 28 -28.40 -13.33 7.09
CA VAL A 28 -27.20 -13.88 7.74
C VAL A 28 -26.16 -14.25 6.68
N ARG A 29 -26.56 -14.78 5.52
CA ARG A 29 -25.63 -15.11 4.44
C ARG A 29 -25.03 -13.86 3.76
N SER A 30 -25.78 -12.76 3.64
CA SER A 30 -25.25 -11.48 3.11
C SER A 30 -24.33 -10.75 4.11
N LEU A 31 -24.61 -10.85 5.41
CA LEU A 31 -23.72 -10.36 6.47
C LEU A 31 -22.44 -11.20 6.57
N THR A 32 -22.55 -12.54 6.49
CA THR A 32 -21.38 -13.44 6.52
C THR A 32 -20.48 -13.29 5.29
N GLN A 33 -21.05 -12.94 4.12
CA GLN A 33 -20.27 -12.58 2.93
C GLN A 33 -19.59 -11.21 3.03
N ARG A 34 -20.07 -10.28 3.87
CA ARG A 34 -19.34 -9.03 4.19
C ARG A 34 -18.18 -9.26 5.16
N PHE A 35 -18.30 -10.20 6.09
CA PHE A 35 -17.30 -10.45 7.14
C PHE A 35 -16.12 -11.35 6.73
N THR A 36 -16.10 -11.89 5.50
CA THR A 36 -15.04 -12.79 5.01
C THR A 36 -14.23 -12.19 3.86
N ARG A 37 -13.86 -10.90 3.96
CA ARG A 37 -12.85 -10.27 3.08
C ARG A 37 -11.55 -10.00 3.86
N PRO A 38 -10.56 -10.91 3.86
CA PRO A 38 -9.32 -10.74 4.62
C PRO A 38 -8.31 -9.76 3.99
N HIS A 39 -8.70 -8.98 2.97
CA HIS A 39 -7.76 -8.41 1.99
C HIS A 39 -7.86 -6.89 1.80
N ARG A 40 -8.24 -6.15 2.83
CA ARG A 40 -8.36 -4.68 2.75
C ARG A 40 -7.19 -3.95 3.40
N ASN A 41 -6.72 -4.40 4.56
CA ASN A 41 -5.84 -3.62 5.42
C ASN A 41 -4.51 -3.21 4.76
N ALA A 42 -3.84 -4.09 4.00
CA ALA A 42 -2.54 -3.78 3.37
C ALA A 42 -2.64 -2.68 2.29
N TRP A 43 -3.71 -2.69 1.48
CA TRP A 43 -3.93 -1.70 0.43
C TRP A 43 -4.33 -0.33 1.00
N PHE A 44 -5.08 -0.32 2.11
CA PHE A 44 -5.43 0.92 2.81
C PHE A 44 -4.23 1.51 3.56
N THR A 45 -3.41 0.70 4.23
CA THR A 45 -2.15 1.16 4.83
C THR A 45 -1.20 1.71 3.76
N GLN A 46 -1.10 1.09 2.58
CA GLN A 46 -0.33 1.65 1.45
C GLN A 46 -0.90 2.98 0.94
N ARG A 47 -2.24 3.12 0.83
CA ARG A 47 -2.88 4.39 0.45
C ARG A 47 -2.70 5.48 1.50
N ALA A 48 -2.79 5.16 2.78
CA ALA A 48 -2.55 6.10 3.87
C ALA A 48 -1.06 6.48 3.98
N ILE A 49 -0.15 5.53 3.79
CA ILE A 49 1.30 5.78 3.69
C ILE A 49 1.61 6.70 2.49
N HIS A 50 0.94 6.50 1.36
CA HIS A 50 1.04 7.38 0.20
C HIS A 50 0.38 8.74 0.44
N GLY A 51 -0.68 8.80 1.28
CA GLY A 51 -1.33 10.03 1.71
C GLY A 51 -0.44 10.87 2.62
N LEU A 52 0.36 10.24 3.50
CA LEU A 52 1.32 10.90 4.40
C LEU A 52 2.72 11.05 3.80
N ARG A 53 2.84 10.86 2.48
CA ARG A 53 4.13 10.92 1.78
C ARG A 53 4.69 12.35 1.74
N PHE A 54 3.80 13.35 1.72
CA PHE A 54 4.17 14.77 1.78
C PHE A 54 4.86 15.21 3.09
N ILE A 55 4.81 14.38 4.15
CA ILE A 55 5.53 14.63 5.41
C ILE A 55 6.92 13.96 5.39
N SER A 56 7.17 13.07 4.41
CA SER A 56 8.40 12.30 4.31
C SER A 56 9.62 13.20 4.07
N SER A 57 10.66 12.97 4.86
CA SER A 57 11.96 13.63 4.73
C SER A 57 12.57 13.49 3.34
N LYS A 58 12.34 12.35 2.67
CA LYS A 58 12.81 12.06 1.31
C LYS A 58 12.13 12.91 0.23
N GLU A 59 10.85 13.25 0.41
CA GLU A 59 10.10 14.04 -0.58
C GLU A 59 10.33 15.53 -0.42
N ASN A 60 10.43 15.97 0.83
CA ASN A 60 10.70 17.37 1.16
C ASN A 60 12.20 17.73 1.03
N GLY A 61 13.06 16.77 0.69
CA GLY A 61 14.49 17.02 0.51
C GLY A 61 15.18 17.48 1.79
N ILE A 62 14.77 16.93 2.95
CA ILE A 62 15.29 17.37 4.24
C ILE A 62 16.79 17.09 4.30
N ALA A 63 17.53 18.15 4.61
CA ALA A 63 18.98 18.12 4.68
C ALA A 63 19.46 17.15 5.79
N GLY A 64 20.60 16.50 5.57
CA GLY A 64 21.22 15.68 6.59
C GLY A 64 21.62 16.51 7.82
N TRP A 65 21.66 15.92 9.01
CA TRP A 65 21.91 16.65 10.27
C TRP A 65 23.14 17.57 10.21
N ARG A 66 24.24 17.13 9.58
CA ARG A 66 25.46 17.94 9.44
C ARG A 66 25.22 19.23 8.66
N GLU A 67 24.38 19.18 7.64
CA GLU A 67 24.02 20.37 6.85
C GLU A 67 23.05 21.26 7.63
N VAL A 68 22.06 20.69 8.31
CA VAL A 68 21.14 21.43 9.20
C VAL A 68 21.91 22.15 10.30
N GLN A 69 22.90 21.51 10.92
CA GLN A 69 23.78 22.11 11.93
C GLN A 69 24.59 23.28 11.36
N ASN A 70 25.13 23.14 10.15
CA ASN A 70 25.85 24.23 9.48
C ASN A 70 24.93 25.39 9.12
N LYS A 71 23.69 25.12 8.71
CA LYS A 71 22.67 26.15 8.43
C LYS A 71 22.22 26.83 9.72
N PHE A 72 22.03 26.09 10.80
CA PHE A 72 21.73 26.64 12.12
C PHE A 72 22.80 27.63 12.57
N ALA A 73 24.08 27.26 12.47
CA ALA A 73 25.19 28.15 12.85
C ALA A 73 25.21 29.47 12.06
N LYS A 74 24.68 29.47 10.82
CA LYS A 74 24.59 30.67 9.97
C LYS A 74 23.33 31.51 10.26
N LEU A 75 22.21 30.87 10.59
CA LEU A 75 20.90 31.50 10.75
C LEU A 75 20.58 31.85 12.21
N SER A 76 21.24 31.22 13.18
CA SER A 76 20.96 31.43 14.60
C SER A 76 21.40 32.81 15.06
N LYS A 77 20.55 33.48 15.84
CA LYS A 77 20.88 34.70 16.57
C LYS A 77 20.87 34.38 18.06
N ASP A 78 21.96 34.70 18.76
CA ASP A 78 22.12 34.42 20.19
C ASP A 78 21.90 32.94 20.57
N GLY A 79 22.32 32.01 19.70
CA GLY A 79 22.16 30.57 19.92
C GLY A 79 20.74 30.03 19.72
N HIS A 80 19.83 30.84 19.16
CA HIS A 80 18.44 30.46 18.90
C HIS A 80 18.08 30.63 17.42
N LEU A 81 17.24 29.73 16.89
CA LEU A 81 16.68 29.79 15.55
C LEU A 81 15.22 30.24 15.60
N CYS A 82 14.86 31.24 14.80
CA CYS A 82 13.50 31.76 14.69
C CYS A 82 12.62 30.86 13.82
N ARG A 83 11.30 30.85 14.09
CA ARG A 83 10.25 30.18 13.29
C ARG A 83 10.37 30.44 11.78
N SER A 84 10.63 31.69 11.37
CA SER A 84 10.75 32.08 9.94
C SER A 84 11.91 31.41 9.21
N ASP A 85 12.99 31.11 9.95
CA ASP A 85 14.24 30.60 9.39
C ASP A 85 14.30 29.07 9.46
N PHE A 86 13.31 28.44 10.11
CA PHE A 86 13.20 27.00 10.24
C PHE A 86 13.15 26.28 8.89
N ALA A 87 12.31 26.76 7.97
CA ALA A 87 12.17 26.20 6.63
C ALA A 87 13.51 26.11 5.89
N HIS A 88 14.27 27.22 5.92
CA HIS A 88 15.59 27.28 5.30
C HIS A 88 16.60 26.39 6.03
N CYS A 89 16.50 26.26 7.35
CA CYS A 89 17.42 25.44 8.14
C CYS A 89 17.29 23.94 7.84
N ILE A 90 16.06 23.43 7.64
CA ILE A 90 15.81 22.01 7.36
C ILE A 90 15.94 21.64 5.88
N GLY A 91 16.15 22.63 4.98
CA GLY A 91 16.27 22.41 3.54
C GLY A 91 14.95 22.51 2.76
N MET A 92 13.88 23.00 3.39
CA MET A 92 12.60 23.31 2.74
C MET A 92 12.62 24.72 2.15
N GLU A 93 13.52 24.93 1.17
CA GLU A 93 13.84 26.26 0.62
C GLU A 93 12.87 26.74 -0.46
N LYS A 94 11.88 25.92 -0.86
CA LYS A 94 10.90 26.33 -1.88
C LYS A 94 9.89 27.30 -1.28
N GLU A 95 9.59 28.38 -2.00
CA GLU A 95 8.69 29.46 -1.56
C GLU A 95 7.29 28.93 -1.18
N ASN A 96 6.72 28.03 -1.99
CA ASN A 96 5.44 27.37 -1.74
C ASN A 96 5.44 26.38 -0.54
N SER A 97 6.62 26.02 -0.02
CA SER A 97 6.77 25.08 1.10
C SER A 97 7.07 25.76 2.43
N LYS A 98 7.22 27.10 2.43
CA LYS A 98 7.50 27.89 3.63
C LYS A 98 6.35 27.83 4.63
N GLU A 99 5.12 28.05 4.17
CA GLU A 99 3.91 27.98 5.01
C GLU A 99 3.76 26.60 5.66
N PHE A 100 4.03 25.54 4.88
CA PHE A 100 4.02 24.17 5.40
C PHE A 100 5.11 23.93 6.46
N ALA A 101 6.33 24.44 6.25
CA ALA A 101 7.41 24.28 7.20
C ALA A 101 7.16 25.05 8.52
N GLU A 102 6.51 26.21 8.43
CA GLU A 102 6.07 26.97 9.61
C GLU A 102 4.97 26.23 10.39
N GLU A 103 3.98 25.65 9.72
CA GLU A 103 2.96 24.81 10.36
C GLU A 103 3.55 23.52 10.97
N LEU A 104 4.55 22.93 10.31
CA LEU A 104 5.29 21.79 10.84
C LEU A 104 6.05 22.17 12.12
N PHE A 105 6.70 23.34 12.15
CA PHE A 105 7.34 23.87 13.34
C PHE A 105 6.32 24.01 14.49
N ASP A 106 5.19 24.65 14.21
CA ASP A 106 4.15 24.87 15.23
C ASP A 106 3.58 23.54 15.74
N ALA A 107 3.40 22.54 14.88
CA ALA A 107 2.96 21.20 15.25
C ALA A 107 3.96 20.47 16.16
N LEU A 108 5.26 20.61 15.90
CA LEU A 108 6.32 20.02 16.73
C LEU A 108 6.45 20.72 18.08
N CYS A 109 6.31 22.04 18.10
CA CYS A 109 6.22 22.87 19.29
C CYS A 109 5.01 22.48 20.18
N ARG A 110 3.81 22.37 19.57
CA ARG A 110 2.58 21.90 20.24
C ARG A 110 2.76 20.54 20.91
N ARG A 111 3.37 19.57 20.20
CA ARG A 111 3.64 18.23 20.72
C ARG A 111 4.46 18.23 22.00
N ARG A 112 5.38 19.19 22.14
CA ARG A 112 6.25 19.33 23.31
C ARG A 112 5.74 20.29 24.37
N ARG A 113 4.60 20.94 24.14
CA ARG A 113 4.09 22.05 24.96
C ARG A 113 5.09 23.21 25.08
N LEU A 114 5.94 23.37 24.05
CA LEU A 114 6.85 24.48 23.91
C LEU A 114 6.15 25.53 23.05
N MET A 115 5.69 26.62 23.66
CA MET A 115 5.08 27.75 22.94
C MET A 115 6.14 28.83 22.75
N VAL A 116 7.20 28.51 22.03
CA VAL A 116 8.36 29.39 21.85
C VAL A 116 8.59 29.62 20.36
N ASP A 117 8.68 30.88 19.95
CA ASP A 117 8.97 31.29 18.55
C ASP A 117 10.43 31.04 18.14
N LYS A 118 11.23 30.52 19.08
CA LYS A 118 12.68 30.35 18.99
C LYS A 118 13.07 29.01 19.59
N ILE A 119 13.95 28.28 18.89
CA ILE A 119 14.45 26.98 19.34
C ILE A 119 15.97 26.94 19.43
N THR A 120 16.47 26.17 20.37
CA THR A 120 17.89 25.85 20.55
C THR A 120 18.32 24.76 19.56
N ILE A 121 19.63 24.55 19.43
CA ILE A 121 20.17 23.49 18.57
C ILE A 121 19.78 22.08 19.05
N GLN A 122 19.63 21.88 20.36
CA GLN A 122 19.17 20.62 20.93
C GLN A 122 17.73 20.33 20.52
N GLU A 123 16.83 21.32 20.65
CA GLU A 123 15.43 21.18 20.24
C GLU A 123 15.33 20.95 18.73
N LEU A 124 16.15 21.66 17.93
CA LEU A 124 16.22 21.45 16.50
C LEU A 124 16.68 20.03 16.13
N TYR A 125 17.65 19.47 16.85
CA TYR A 125 18.09 18.09 16.63
C TYR A 125 16.94 17.11 16.83
N GLU A 126 16.15 17.31 17.87
CA GLU A 126 15.04 16.43 18.15
C GLU A 126 13.88 16.61 17.17
N PHE A 127 13.66 17.83 16.68
CA PHE A 127 12.71 18.10 15.59
C PHE A 127 13.16 17.37 14.33
N TRP A 128 14.43 17.50 13.97
CA TRP A 128 15.03 16.81 12.83
C TRP A 128 14.90 15.29 12.96
N TYR A 129 15.20 14.73 14.15
CA TYR A 129 15.05 13.30 14.41
C TYR A 129 13.61 12.81 14.20
N GLN A 130 12.61 13.58 14.64
CA GLN A 130 11.21 13.22 14.46
C GLN A 130 10.74 13.31 13.01
N ILE A 131 11.18 14.32 12.26
CA ILE A 131 10.78 14.47 10.86
C ILE A 131 11.50 13.45 9.96
N THR A 132 12.73 13.07 10.31
CA THR A 132 13.50 12.06 9.57
C THR A 132 13.05 10.62 9.83
N ASP A 133 12.27 10.36 10.88
CA ASP A 133 11.70 9.04 11.13
C ASP A 133 10.68 8.66 10.04
N GLU A 134 10.98 7.60 9.29
CA GLU A 134 10.12 7.12 8.20
C GLU A 134 8.93 6.28 8.70
N SER A 135 8.84 6.05 10.01
CA SER A 135 7.73 5.29 10.61
C SER A 135 6.37 5.93 10.30
N PHE A 136 5.37 5.08 10.06
CA PHE A 136 4.01 5.54 9.76
C PHE A 136 3.40 6.25 10.97
N ASP A 137 3.59 5.70 12.17
CA ASP A 137 3.01 6.24 13.40
C ASP A 137 3.56 7.63 13.73
N SER A 138 4.87 7.87 13.57
CA SER A 138 5.45 9.21 13.77
C SER A 138 4.91 10.21 12.77
N ARG A 139 4.76 9.84 11.49
CA ARG A 139 4.20 10.72 10.45
C ARG A 139 2.71 10.99 10.66
N LEU A 140 1.95 9.99 11.07
CA LEU A 140 0.53 10.14 11.38
C LEU A 140 0.34 11.05 12.60
N GLN A 141 1.21 10.94 13.60
CA GLN A 141 1.15 11.81 14.77
C GLN A 141 1.55 13.26 14.43
N ILE A 142 2.56 13.47 13.59
CA ILE A 142 2.91 14.79 13.07
C ILE A 142 1.74 15.37 12.28
N PHE A 143 1.13 14.57 11.41
CA PHE A 143 -0.07 14.95 10.67
C PHE A 143 -1.18 15.43 11.60
N PHE A 144 -1.56 14.64 12.59
CA PHE A 144 -2.61 15.01 13.54
C PHE A 144 -2.30 16.28 14.34
N ASN A 145 -1.05 16.53 14.68
CA ASN A 145 -0.66 17.78 15.35
C ASN A 145 -0.66 19.01 14.42
N MET A 146 -0.51 18.80 13.10
CA MET A 146 -0.73 19.86 12.10
C MET A 146 -2.22 20.12 11.89
N VAL A 147 -3.04 19.06 11.90
CA VAL A 147 -4.49 19.14 11.71
C VAL A 147 -5.22 19.78 12.89
N ASN A 148 -4.93 19.31 14.11
CA ASN A 148 -5.63 19.70 15.32
C ASN A 148 -4.89 20.86 16.00
N LYS A 149 -5.12 22.08 15.53
CA LYS A 149 -4.45 23.29 16.04
C LYS A 149 -4.84 23.60 17.48
N ASN A 150 -6.10 23.36 17.82
CA ASN A 150 -6.68 23.68 19.13
C ASN A 150 -6.40 22.61 20.21
N GLY A 151 -5.97 21.41 19.79
CA GLY A 151 -5.72 20.29 20.70
C GLY A 151 -6.98 19.70 21.32
N ASP A 152 -8.17 20.10 20.87
CA ASP A 152 -9.48 19.67 21.39
C ASP A 152 -9.92 18.30 20.84
N GLY A 153 -9.21 17.80 19.82
CA GLY A 153 -9.47 16.50 19.20
C GLY A 153 -10.65 16.53 18.23
N ARG A 154 -11.13 17.72 17.89
CA ARG A 154 -12.15 17.97 16.87
C ARG A 154 -11.45 18.62 15.68
N ILE A 155 -11.94 18.31 14.49
CA ILE A 155 -11.40 18.82 13.23
C ILE A 155 -12.54 19.47 12.49
N THR A 156 -12.48 20.78 12.36
CA THR A 156 -13.46 21.58 11.63
C THR A 156 -13.22 21.49 10.12
N GLU A 157 -14.24 21.81 9.33
CA GLU A 157 -14.12 21.87 7.86
C GLU A 157 -13.00 22.81 7.40
N ASN A 158 -12.82 23.93 8.09
CA ASN A 158 -11.75 24.88 7.81
C ASN A 158 -10.36 24.27 8.02
N GLU A 159 -10.18 23.48 9.09
CA GLU A 159 -8.92 22.77 9.34
C GLU A 159 -8.66 21.70 8.27
N VAL A 160 -9.69 20.95 7.83
CA VAL A 160 -9.58 19.99 6.71
C VAL A 160 -9.15 20.70 5.43
N LYS A 161 -9.81 21.81 5.08
CA LYS A 161 -9.47 22.64 3.92
C LYS A 161 -8.02 23.12 3.97
N GLU A 162 -7.59 23.62 5.13
CA GLU A 162 -6.24 24.14 5.32
C GLU A 162 -5.18 23.04 5.06
N ILE A 163 -5.40 21.82 5.55
CA ILE A 163 -4.50 20.68 5.29
C ILE A 163 -4.44 20.33 3.81
N ILE A 164 -5.58 20.34 3.11
CA ILE A 164 -5.63 20.08 1.67
C ILE A 164 -4.81 21.14 0.93
N ILE A 165 -4.92 22.42 1.33
CA ILE A 165 -4.13 23.51 0.76
C ILE A 165 -2.64 23.33 1.07
N LEU A 166 -2.26 23.05 2.32
CA LEU A 166 -0.87 22.89 2.74
C LEU A 166 -0.21 21.69 2.04
N SER A 167 -0.90 20.55 1.97
CA SER A 167 -0.43 19.36 1.28
C SER A 167 -0.37 19.56 -0.25
N ALA A 168 -1.32 20.31 -0.83
CA ALA A 168 -1.29 20.69 -2.24
C ALA A 168 -0.10 21.60 -2.55
N SER A 169 0.16 22.61 -1.70
CA SER A 169 1.27 23.55 -1.86
C SER A 169 2.62 22.86 -1.73
N ALA A 170 2.78 21.94 -0.77
CA ALA A 170 4.00 21.12 -0.63
C ALA A 170 4.29 20.28 -1.89
N ASN A 171 3.23 19.76 -2.54
CA ASN A 171 3.34 18.91 -3.72
C ASN A 171 3.17 19.64 -5.06
N ASN A 172 3.06 20.98 -5.07
CA ASN A 172 2.77 21.80 -6.25
C ASN A 172 1.50 21.36 -7.03
N LEU A 173 0.44 20.94 -6.33
CA LEU A 173 -0.83 20.49 -6.90
C LEU A 173 -1.83 21.66 -7.00
N SER A 174 -1.70 22.51 -8.01
CA SER A 174 -2.54 23.72 -8.19
C SER A 174 -4.04 23.43 -8.22
N ARG A 175 -4.47 22.37 -8.92
CA ARG A 175 -5.88 21.98 -9.05
C ARG A 175 -6.51 21.53 -7.74
N LEU A 176 -5.73 20.89 -6.86
CA LEU A 176 -6.21 20.44 -5.54
C LEU A 176 -6.36 21.65 -4.61
N ARG A 177 -5.45 22.62 -4.72
CA ARG A 177 -5.49 23.88 -3.97
C ARG A 177 -6.73 24.71 -4.31
N GLU A 178 -7.06 24.86 -5.58
CA GLU A 178 -8.21 25.65 -6.04
C GLU A 178 -9.56 25.07 -5.62
N ARG A 179 -9.66 23.74 -5.48
CA ARG A 179 -10.90 23.02 -5.13
C ARG A 179 -10.90 22.48 -3.71
N ALA A 180 -10.02 22.99 -2.85
CA ALA A 180 -9.88 22.48 -1.48
C ALA A 180 -11.18 22.58 -0.67
N GLU A 181 -12.02 23.59 -0.94
CA GLU A 181 -13.34 23.76 -0.32
C GLU A 181 -14.29 22.62 -0.67
N GLU A 182 -14.41 22.30 -1.96
CA GLU A 182 -15.28 21.22 -2.45
C GLU A 182 -14.85 19.87 -1.85
N TYR A 183 -13.54 19.60 -1.80
CA TYR A 183 -13.03 18.36 -1.23
C TYR A 183 -13.19 18.29 0.28
N ALA A 184 -13.04 19.41 1.00
CA ALA A 184 -13.29 19.45 2.44
C ALA A 184 -14.75 19.12 2.74
N ALA A 185 -15.69 19.76 2.03
CA ALA A 185 -17.13 19.51 2.19
C ALA A 185 -17.48 18.03 1.97
N LEU A 186 -16.95 17.40 0.91
CA LEU A 186 -17.17 15.97 0.64
C LEU A 186 -16.61 15.06 1.74
N ILE A 187 -15.43 15.39 2.30
CA ILE A 187 -14.84 14.62 3.41
C ILE A 187 -15.68 14.77 4.68
N MET A 188 -16.16 15.98 4.97
CA MET A 188 -17.06 16.23 6.11
C MET A 188 -18.38 15.47 5.95
N GLU A 189 -18.95 15.43 4.74
CA GLU A 189 -20.20 14.71 4.44
C GLU A 189 -20.04 13.19 4.63
N GLU A 190 -18.97 12.60 4.10
CA GLU A 190 -18.70 11.16 4.21
C GLU A 190 -18.41 10.70 5.65
N LEU A 191 -17.81 11.57 6.46
CA LEU A 191 -17.47 11.27 7.85
C LEU A 191 -18.59 11.64 8.84
N SER A 192 -19.67 12.28 8.38
CA SER A 192 -20.80 12.62 9.22
C SER A 192 -21.71 11.41 9.43
N PRO A 193 -21.90 10.92 10.68
CA PRO A 193 -22.69 9.72 10.95
C PRO A 193 -24.18 9.84 10.57
N ASP A 194 -24.70 11.07 10.49
CA ASP A 194 -26.14 11.34 10.30
C ASP A 194 -26.49 11.94 8.92
N GLY A 195 -25.52 12.07 8.00
CA GLY A 195 -25.75 12.70 6.69
C GLY A 195 -26.14 14.19 6.74
N LEU A 196 -26.00 14.82 7.91
CA LEU A 196 -26.09 16.26 8.11
C LEU A 196 -24.68 16.85 8.11
N HIS A 197 -24.49 18.08 7.64
CA HIS A 197 -23.20 18.79 7.73
C HIS A 197 -22.76 18.87 9.20
N SER A 198 -21.96 17.90 9.67
CA SER A 198 -21.32 18.03 10.97
C SER A 198 -20.30 19.16 10.87
N GLN A 199 -20.35 20.11 11.81
CA GLN A 199 -19.39 21.21 11.85
C GLN A 199 -17.97 20.74 12.19
N TYR A 200 -17.84 19.52 12.71
CA TYR A 200 -16.58 18.92 13.13
C TYR A 200 -16.55 17.39 12.92
N ILE A 201 -15.36 16.85 12.67
CA ILE A 201 -15.02 15.43 12.66
C ILE A 201 -14.21 15.13 13.93
N GLU A 202 -14.40 13.99 14.59
CA GLU A 202 -13.50 13.60 15.66
C GLU A 202 -12.16 13.10 15.10
N LEU A 203 -11.05 13.42 15.77
CA LEU A 203 -9.71 12.93 15.39
C LEU A 203 -9.67 11.40 15.22
N LYS A 204 -10.46 10.69 16.02
CA LYS A 204 -10.59 9.22 15.96
C LYS A 204 -11.26 8.74 14.67
N ASP A 205 -12.20 9.48 14.12
CA ASP A 205 -12.88 9.11 12.87
C ASP A 205 -11.93 9.28 11.69
N LEU A 206 -11.11 10.33 11.70
CA LEU A 206 -10.04 10.51 10.73
C LEU A 206 -8.95 9.43 10.88
N GLU A 207 -8.60 9.06 12.11
CA GLU A 207 -7.72 7.93 12.40
C GLU A 207 -8.32 6.62 11.88
N MET A 208 -9.61 6.37 12.10
CA MET A 208 -10.30 5.21 11.55
C MET A 208 -10.37 5.24 10.02
N LEU A 209 -10.49 6.40 9.37
CA LEU A 209 -10.46 6.49 7.91
C LEU A 209 -9.05 6.20 7.36
N LEU A 210 -8.02 6.75 7.99
CA LEU A 210 -6.62 6.55 7.58
C LEU A 210 -6.10 5.14 7.93
N LEU A 211 -6.56 4.53 9.02
CA LEU A 211 -6.17 3.18 9.43
C LEU A 211 -7.14 2.07 9.00
N HIS A 212 -8.34 2.42 8.54
CA HIS A 212 -9.49 1.52 8.25
C HIS A 212 -9.42 0.18 8.98
N LYS A 213 -9.46 0.24 10.31
CA LYS A 213 -9.59 -0.94 11.15
C LYS A 213 -11.08 -1.22 11.30
N ASP A 214 -11.61 -2.08 10.43
CA ASP A 214 -13.00 -2.53 10.48
C ASP A 214 -13.39 -2.91 11.91
N THR A 215 -14.12 -2.03 12.61
CA THR A 215 -14.77 -2.32 13.88
C THR A 215 -16.25 -1.97 13.71
N PRO A 216 -17.17 -2.94 13.80
CA PRO A 216 -18.60 -2.65 13.66
C PRO A 216 -19.05 -1.71 14.77
N HIS A 217 -19.85 -0.71 14.41
CA HIS A 217 -20.46 0.22 15.35
C HIS A 217 -21.34 -0.55 16.34
N GLY A 218 -20.89 -0.62 17.58
CA GLY A 218 -21.66 -1.03 18.75
C GLY A 218 -21.39 -0.02 19.84
N TYR A 219 -22.42 0.76 20.18
CA TYR A 219 -22.37 1.76 21.23
C TYR A 219 -21.95 1.13 22.57
N SER A 220 -21.28 1.94 23.39
CA SER A 220 -21.03 1.84 24.83
C SER A 220 -19.69 1.28 25.36
N GLN A 221 -19.01 2.20 26.07
CA GLN A 221 -18.16 2.09 27.25
C GLN A 221 -16.61 2.16 27.15
N PRO A 222 -15.97 2.93 28.07
CA PRO A 222 -14.55 3.26 28.02
C PRO A 222 -13.72 2.33 28.92
N TYR A 223 -12.69 1.69 28.36
CA TYR A 223 -11.62 1.04 29.13
C TYR A 223 -10.53 0.63 28.14
N SER A 224 -9.22 0.71 28.37
CA SER A 224 -8.37 1.29 29.39
C SER A 224 -6.95 1.13 28.84
N GLN A 225 -5.98 1.74 29.51
CA GLN A 225 -4.55 1.79 29.21
C GLN A 225 -3.80 0.43 29.25
N THR A 226 -4.48 -0.70 29.13
CA THR A 226 -3.92 -2.04 29.36
C THR A 226 -3.35 -2.72 28.11
N SER A 227 -3.71 -2.28 26.89
CA SER A 227 -3.18 -2.87 25.65
C SER A 227 -1.75 -2.42 25.30
N ARG A 228 -1.29 -1.27 25.82
CA ARG A 228 0.08 -0.76 25.56
C ARG A 228 1.16 -1.51 26.35
N ALA A 229 0.83 -2.08 27.50
CA ALA A 229 1.77 -2.86 28.31
C ALA A 229 1.97 -4.30 27.81
N LEU A 230 0.96 -4.89 27.16
CA LEU A 230 1.02 -6.27 26.65
C LEU A 230 1.78 -6.37 25.31
N SER A 231 1.73 -5.32 24.48
CA SER A 231 2.42 -5.29 23.18
C SER A 231 3.95 -5.21 23.29
N GLN A 232 4.46 -4.64 24.39
CA GLN A 232 5.92 -4.49 24.59
C GLN A 232 6.61 -5.78 25.04
N ASN A 233 5.89 -6.78 25.56
CA ASN A 233 6.50 -8.00 26.12
C ASN A 233 6.46 -9.24 25.20
N LEU A 234 5.94 -9.16 23.97
CA LEU A 234 5.94 -10.28 23.02
C LEU A 234 6.93 -10.08 21.87
N LYS A 235 8.19 -9.74 22.20
CA LYS A 235 9.32 -9.83 21.27
C LYS A 235 9.95 -11.22 21.34
N ASP A 236 9.19 -12.24 20.92
CA ASP A 236 9.75 -13.57 20.69
C ASP A 236 10.63 -13.57 19.45
N THR A 237 11.94 -13.50 19.70
CA THR A 237 13.02 -13.25 18.74
C THR A 237 13.42 -14.52 17.96
N ARG A 238 12.54 -15.53 17.87
CA ARG A 238 12.88 -16.83 17.26
C ARG A 238 11.85 -17.36 16.25
N TRP A 239 10.73 -16.66 16.03
CA TRP A 239 9.65 -17.07 15.12
C TRP A 239 9.22 -15.96 14.14
N GLY A 240 10.10 -15.00 13.85
CA GLY A 240 9.80 -13.84 12.98
C GLY A 240 9.96 -14.10 11.48
N THR A 241 10.88 -14.99 11.08
CA THR A 241 11.20 -15.20 9.66
C THR A 241 10.10 -15.96 8.92
N SER A 242 9.43 -16.92 9.57
CA SER A 242 8.38 -17.73 8.94
C SER A 242 7.06 -16.97 8.81
N ARG A 243 6.70 -16.14 9.80
CA ARG A 243 5.50 -15.29 9.72
C ARG A 243 5.68 -14.21 8.66
N ASN A 244 6.84 -13.56 8.55
CA ASN A 244 7.07 -12.56 7.50
C ASN A 244 7.03 -13.18 6.10
N LEU A 245 7.56 -14.40 5.91
CA LEU A 245 7.40 -15.16 4.67
C LEU A 245 5.93 -15.51 4.41
N LEU A 246 5.20 -16.00 5.42
CA LEU A 246 3.80 -16.38 5.27
C LEU A 246 2.91 -15.16 4.94
N TYR A 247 3.14 -14.02 5.59
CA TYR A 247 2.48 -12.76 5.27
C TYR A 247 2.85 -12.27 3.86
N SER A 248 4.12 -12.33 3.47
CA SER A 248 4.57 -11.97 2.12
C SER A 248 4.03 -12.90 1.03
N LEU A 249 3.85 -14.19 1.32
CA LEU A 249 3.25 -15.18 0.42
C LEU A 249 1.75 -14.94 0.26
N GLN A 250 1.07 -14.59 1.35
CA GLN A 250 -0.36 -14.31 1.34
C GLN A 250 -0.68 -13.02 0.59
N ASP A 251 0.13 -11.97 0.75
CA ASP A 251 -0.07 -10.67 0.10
C ASP A 251 0.28 -10.70 -1.41
N ASN A 252 1.17 -11.61 -1.82
CA ASN A 252 1.57 -11.79 -3.21
C ASN A 252 1.02 -13.06 -3.88
N TRP A 253 0.01 -13.72 -3.29
CA TRP A 253 -0.47 -15.02 -3.76
C TRP A 253 -0.82 -15.04 -5.25
N LYS A 254 -1.44 -13.97 -5.78
CA LYS A 254 -1.76 -13.86 -7.22
C LYS A 254 -0.51 -13.86 -8.10
N ARG A 255 0.54 -13.14 -7.70
CA ARG A 255 1.81 -13.09 -8.44
C ARG A 255 2.49 -14.44 -8.38
N ILE A 256 2.53 -15.06 -7.20
CA ILE A 256 3.12 -16.37 -6.99
C ILE A 256 2.38 -17.42 -7.83
N TRP A 257 1.05 -17.36 -7.87
CA TRP A 257 0.24 -18.27 -8.67
C TRP A 257 0.56 -18.15 -10.17
N VAL A 258 0.60 -16.92 -10.72
CA VAL A 258 0.95 -16.71 -12.14
C VAL A 258 2.38 -17.16 -12.44
N MET A 259 3.35 -16.84 -11.57
CA MET A 259 4.74 -17.28 -11.75
C MET A 259 4.87 -18.80 -11.68
N THR A 260 4.15 -19.44 -10.76
CA THR A 260 4.13 -20.90 -10.62
C THR A 260 3.51 -21.55 -11.84
N LEU A 261 2.39 -21.01 -12.34
CA LEU A 261 1.74 -21.50 -13.56
C LEU A 261 2.67 -21.37 -14.78
N TRP A 262 3.32 -20.22 -14.95
CA TRP A 262 4.29 -19.99 -16.02
C TRP A 262 5.48 -20.96 -15.93
N LEU A 263 6.05 -21.14 -14.74
CA LEU A 263 7.13 -22.11 -14.51
C LEU A 263 6.69 -23.56 -14.77
N LEU A 264 5.46 -23.92 -14.41
CA LEU A 264 4.92 -25.25 -14.66
C LEU A 264 4.75 -25.51 -16.15
N ILE A 265 4.25 -24.54 -16.92
CA ILE A 265 4.16 -24.63 -18.38
C ILE A 265 5.55 -24.80 -18.99
N MET A 266 6.52 -24.00 -18.55
CA MET A 266 7.92 -24.09 -18.98
C MET A 266 8.53 -25.47 -18.71
N ALA A 267 8.37 -25.98 -17.48
CA ALA A 267 8.85 -27.30 -17.09
C ALA A 267 8.13 -28.42 -17.87
N GLY A 268 6.82 -28.30 -18.07
CA GLY A 268 6.01 -29.24 -18.84
C GLY A 268 6.45 -29.33 -20.30
N LEU A 269 6.63 -28.19 -20.98
CA LEU A 269 7.13 -28.14 -22.35
C LEU A 269 8.55 -28.72 -22.47
N PHE A 270 9.43 -28.37 -21.53
CA PHE A 270 10.79 -28.90 -21.49
C PHE A 270 10.78 -30.42 -21.32
N MET A 271 10.05 -30.95 -20.33
CA MET A 271 9.97 -32.37 -20.03
C MET A 271 9.30 -33.17 -21.15
N TRP A 272 8.22 -32.64 -21.74
CA TRP A 272 7.55 -33.24 -22.89
C TRP A 272 8.51 -33.35 -24.08
N LYS A 273 9.24 -32.28 -24.40
CA LYS A 273 10.21 -32.28 -25.48
C LYS A 273 11.38 -33.22 -25.19
N CYS A 274 11.80 -33.30 -23.93
CA CYS A 274 12.82 -34.23 -23.50
C CYS A 274 12.39 -35.69 -23.68
N ALA A 275 11.17 -36.04 -23.28
CA ALA A 275 10.62 -37.38 -23.46
C ALA A 275 10.39 -37.74 -24.93
N GLN A 276 10.07 -36.75 -25.78
CA GLN A 276 9.99 -36.94 -27.22
C GLN A 276 11.36 -37.25 -27.83
N TYR A 277 12.39 -36.46 -27.50
CA TYR A 277 13.72 -36.61 -28.10
C TYR A 277 14.54 -37.78 -27.54
N LYS A 278 14.27 -38.22 -26.30
CA LYS A 278 14.85 -39.46 -25.75
C LYS A 278 14.45 -40.71 -26.52
N ARG A 279 13.30 -40.70 -27.19
CA ARG A 279 12.75 -41.83 -27.96
C ARG A 279 13.12 -41.82 -29.44
N LYS A 280 13.98 -40.89 -29.86
CA LYS A 280 14.44 -40.79 -31.25
C LYS A 280 15.85 -41.35 -31.39
N ASP A 281 16.15 -41.91 -32.54
CA ASP A 281 17.46 -42.52 -32.83
C ASP A 281 18.61 -41.52 -32.71
N ALA A 282 18.35 -40.23 -33.02
CA ALA A 282 19.30 -39.14 -32.82
C ALA A 282 19.80 -38.98 -31.36
N PHE A 283 19.09 -39.54 -30.38
CA PHE A 283 19.54 -39.59 -28.99
C PHE A 283 20.74 -40.51 -28.78
N HIS A 284 20.88 -41.59 -29.55
CA HIS A 284 21.99 -42.53 -29.40
C HIS A 284 23.34 -41.88 -29.72
N VAL A 285 23.37 -40.98 -30.71
CA VAL A 285 24.58 -40.26 -31.13
C VAL A 285 24.86 -39.04 -30.24
N MET A 286 23.84 -38.22 -29.98
CA MET A 286 24.03 -36.92 -29.32
C MET A 286 23.83 -36.95 -27.79
N GLY A 287 23.15 -37.97 -27.28
CA GLY A 287 22.84 -38.15 -25.86
C GLY A 287 22.00 -37.02 -25.25
N TYR A 288 22.21 -36.77 -23.96
CA TYR A 288 21.44 -35.79 -23.18
C TYR A 288 21.60 -34.34 -23.64
N CYS A 289 22.67 -34.00 -24.35
CA CYS A 289 22.90 -32.64 -24.85
C CYS A 289 21.86 -32.22 -25.89
N LEU A 290 21.53 -33.09 -26.84
CA LEU A 290 20.46 -32.85 -27.81
C LEU A 290 19.11 -32.64 -27.12
N VAL A 291 18.83 -33.44 -26.10
CA VAL A 291 17.57 -33.37 -25.36
C VAL A 291 17.46 -32.05 -24.59
N ILE A 292 18.53 -31.61 -23.91
CA ILE A 292 18.59 -30.33 -23.21
C ILE A 292 18.52 -29.17 -24.20
N ALA A 293 19.24 -29.22 -25.33
CA ALA A 293 19.23 -28.19 -26.35
C ALA A 293 17.83 -28.00 -26.97
N LYS A 294 17.14 -29.10 -27.30
CA LYS A 294 15.79 -29.08 -27.87
C LYS A 294 14.73 -28.69 -26.85
N GLY A 295 14.87 -29.12 -25.59
CA GLY A 295 14.01 -28.68 -24.49
C GLY A 295 14.14 -27.17 -24.25
N ALA A 296 15.36 -26.66 -24.13
CA ALA A 296 15.64 -25.24 -23.96
C ALA A 296 15.09 -24.41 -25.13
N ALA A 297 15.27 -24.88 -26.37
CA ALA A 297 14.72 -24.22 -27.56
C ALA A 297 13.19 -24.09 -27.52
N GLU A 298 12.49 -25.14 -27.07
CA GLU A 298 11.03 -25.13 -26.99
C GLU A 298 10.53 -24.13 -25.95
N THR A 299 11.19 -24.07 -24.79
CA THR A 299 10.89 -23.06 -23.77
C THR A 299 11.20 -21.64 -24.23
N LEU A 300 12.24 -21.46 -25.06
CA LEU A 300 12.60 -20.17 -25.64
C LEU A 300 11.53 -19.69 -26.62
N LYS A 301 11.01 -20.55 -27.49
CA LYS A 301 9.90 -20.20 -28.40
C LYS A 301 8.67 -19.71 -27.63
N PHE A 302 8.31 -20.40 -26.57
CA PHE A 302 7.17 -20.01 -25.73
C PHE A 302 7.38 -18.62 -25.10
N ASN A 303 8.55 -18.38 -24.50
CA ASN A 303 8.85 -17.08 -23.91
C ASN A 303 8.94 -15.96 -24.95
N MET A 304 9.43 -16.24 -26.16
CA MET A 304 9.45 -15.27 -27.27
C MET A 304 8.06 -14.87 -27.74
N ALA A 305 7.08 -15.77 -27.69
CA ALA A 305 5.68 -15.43 -27.94
C ALA A 305 5.08 -14.65 -26.77
N LEU A 306 5.37 -15.08 -25.53
CA LEU A 306 4.77 -14.53 -24.32
C LEU A 306 5.30 -13.13 -23.96
N ILE A 307 6.55 -12.79 -24.29
CA ILE A 307 7.18 -11.52 -23.89
C ILE A 307 6.45 -10.26 -24.40
N LEU A 308 5.72 -10.36 -25.52
CA LEU A 308 4.97 -9.23 -26.10
C LEU A 308 3.66 -8.97 -25.34
N PHE A 309 3.02 -10.01 -24.82
CA PHE A 309 1.71 -9.92 -24.18
C PHE A 309 1.63 -8.90 -23.03
N PRO A 310 2.60 -8.81 -22.10
CA PRO A 310 2.55 -7.83 -21.01
C PRO A 310 2.79 -6.38 -21.45
N VAL A 311 3.29 -6.14 -22.67
CA VAL A 311 3.54 -4.79 -23.21
C VAL A 311 2.34 -4.27 -23.99
N CYS A 312 1.38 -5.14 -24.37
CA CYS A 312 0.14 -4.79 -25.06
C CYS A 312 -0.84 -4.05 -24.13
N ARG A 313 -0.59 -2.76 -23.86
CA ARG A 313 -1.34 -1.95 -22.89
C ARG A 313 -2.86 -1.91 -23.13
N ILE A 314 -3.30 -1.91 -24.39
CA ILE A 314 -4.73 -1.91 -24.75
C ILE A 314 -5.39 -3.24 -24.34
N THR A 315 -4.77 -4.37 -24.71
CA THR A 315 -5.24 -5.72 -24.37
C THR A 315 -5.24 -5.95 -22.86
N ILE A 316 -4.18 -5.53 -22.16
CA ILE A 316 -4.09 -5.63 -20.70
C ILE A 316 -5.17 -4.79 -20.01
N THR A 317 -5.46 -3.60 -20.52
CA THR A 317 -6.53 -2.74 -19.97
C THR A 317 -7.90 -3.36 -20.17
N TYR A 318 -8.16 -3.94 -21.34
CA TYR A 318 -9.40 -4.68 -21.60
C TYR A 318 -9.55 -5.89 -20.67
N LEU A 319 -8.51 -6.72 -20.54
CA LEU A 319 -8.53 -7.89 -19.66
C LEU A 319 -8.70 -7.52 -18.18
N ARG A 320 -8.22 -6.34 -17.76
CA ARG A 320 -8.45 -5.81 -16.41
C ARG A 320 -9.94 -5.60 -16.11
N SER A 321 -10.74 -5.28 -17.12
CA SER A 321 -12.20 -5.06 -16.96
C SER A 321 -13.01 -6.36 -16.87
N THR A 322 -12.38 -7.51 -17.15
CA THR A 322 -13.00 -8.83 -17.09
C THR A 322 -12.81 -9.50 -15.73
N ALA A 323 -13.55 -10.59 -15.48
CA ALA A 323 -13.40 -11.43 -14.29
C ALA A 323 -11.98 -12.01 -14.09
N LEU A 324 -11.16 -12.00 -15.14
CA LEU A 324 -9.77 -12.47 -15.10
C LEU A 324 -8.87 -11.61 -14.19
N SER A 325 -9.26 -10.35 -13.95
CA SER A 325 -8.57 -9.46 -12.99
C SER A 325 -8.61 -9.95 -11.54
N TYR A 326 -9.55 -10.84 -11.22
CA TYR A 326 -9.58 -11.47 -9.90
C TYR A 326 -8.38 -12.40 -9.68
N SER A 327 -7.99 -13.16 -10.71
CA SER A 327 -6.94 -14.17 -10.63
C SER A 327 -5.56 -13.68 -11.09
N VAL A 328 -5.49 -12.71 -12.01
CA VAL A 328 -4.24 -12.25 -12.63
C VAL A 328 -3.91 -10.80 -12.21
N PRO A 329 -2.71 -10.53 -11.64
CA PRO A 329 -2.29 -9.18 -11.26
C PRO A 329 -1.76 -8.41 -12.48
N PHE A 330 -2.65 -7.81 -13.26
CA PHE A 330 -2.32 -7.09 -14.50
C PHE A 330 -1.48 -5.81 -14.29
N ASP A 331 -1.49 -5.23 -13.10
CA ASP A 331 -0.75 -3.99 -12.75
C ASP A 331 0.77 -4.18 -12.82
N ASP A 332 1.24 -5.43 -12.74
CA ASP A 332 2.66 -5.79 -12.74
C ASP A 332 3.13 -6.48 -14.02
N SER A 333 2.38 -6.29 -15.10
CA SER A 333 2.71 -6.77 -16.43
C SER A 333 4.15 -6.41 -16.87
N ILE A 334 4.65 -5.21 -16.56
CA ILE A 334 6.03 -4.80 -16.90
C ILE A 334 7.08 -5.59 -16.11
N ASN A 335 6.83 -5.85 -14.81
CA ASN A 335 7.75 -6.65 -13.99
C ASN A 335 7.77 -8.11 -14.46
N PHE A 336 6.62 -8.64 -14.92
CA PHE A 336 6.55 -9.95 -15.56
C PHE A 336 7.32 -9.98 -16.89
N HIS A 337 7.22 -8.96 -17.74
CA HIS A 337 8.01 -8.83 -18.97
C HIS A 337 9.53 -8.85 -18.69
N LYS A 338 10.00 -8.14 -17.66
CA LYS A 338 11.41 -8.20 -17.22
C LYS A 338 11.81 -9.60 -16.79
N THR A 339 10.94 -10.29 -16.06
CA THR A 339 11.19 -11.68 -15.60
C THR A 339 11.30 -12.65 -16.77
N ILE A 340 10.39 -12.56 -17.75
CA ILE A 340 10.45 -13.36 -18.99
C ILE A 340 11.73 -13.05 -19.77
N SER A 341 12.15 -11.78 -19.83
CA SER A 341 13.39 -11.37 -20.51
C SER A 341 14.63 -12.04 -19.90
N VAL A 342 14.71 -12.13 -18.57
CA VAL A 342 15.80 -12.85 -17.89
C VAL A 342 15.74 -14.35 -18.21
N ALA A 343 14.55 -14.97 -18.21
CA ALA A 343 14.39 -16.37 -18.56
C ALA A 343 14.78 -16.67 -20.01
N ILE A 344 14.52 -15.75 -20.93
CA ILE A 344 14.97 -15.81 -22.32
C ILE A 344 16.49 -15.84 -22.41
N ILE A 345 17.18 -14.95 -21.68
CA ILE A 345 18.64 -14.90 -21.67
C ILE A 345 19.22 -16.22 -21.17
N ILE A 346 18.68 -16.74 -20.06
CA ILE A 346 19.11 -18.04 -19.50
C ILE A 346 18.84 -19.18 -20.50
N GLY A 347 17.65 -19.23 -21.09
CA GLY A 347 17.28 -20.25 -22.08
C GLY A 347 18.15 -20.20 -23.34
N MET A 348 18.48 -18.99 -23.81
CA MET A 348 19.40 -18.76 -24.94
C MET A 348 20.81 -19.26 -24.60
N LEU A 349 21.33 -18.94 -23.42
CA LEU A 349 22.65 -19.42 -22.98
C LEU A 349 22.69 -20.95 -22.88
N ILE A 350 21.70 -21.58 -22.25
CA ILE A 350 21.64 -23.05 -22.15
C ILE A 350 21.54 -23.68 -23.54
N HIS A 351 20.69 -23.14 -24.42
CA HIS A 351 20.52 -23.63 -25.78
C HIS A 351 21.82 -23.51 -26.61
N ALA A 352 22.44 -22.33 -26.61
CA ALA A 352 23.67 -22.08 -27.35
C ALA A 352 24.85 -22.88 -26.80
N ALA A 353 25.01 -22.93 -25.46
CA ALA A 353 26.06 -23.71 -24.82
C ALA A 353 25.90 -25.21 -25.09
N SER A 354 24.67 -25.74 -25.08
CA SER A 354 24.43 -27.15 -25.40
C SER A 354 24.83 -27.47 -26.84
N HIS A 355 24.53 -26.57 -27.78
CA HIS A 355 24.97 -26.74 -29.17
C HIS A 355 26.49 -26.64 -29.33
N LEU A 356 27.10 -25.57 -28.82
CA LEU A 356 28.53 -25.27 -29.02
C LEU A 356 29.46 -26.19 -28.23
N ALA A 357 29.14 -26.45 -26.96
CA ALA A 357 30.02 -27.19 -26.06
C ALA A 357 29.82 -28.70 -26.13
N CYS A 358 28.67 -29.17 -26.62
CA CYS A 358 28.36 -30.60 -26.59
C CYS A 358 27.90 -31.15 -27.93
N ASP A 359 26.85 -30.61 -28.56
CA ASP A 359 26.32 -31.20 -29.80
C ASP A 359 27.37 -31.19 -30.92
N PHE A 360 27.92 -30.01 -31.28
CA PHE A 360 28.90 -29.90 -32.37
C PHE A 360 30.13 -30.79 -32.15
N PRO A 361 30.79 -30.80 -30.98
CA PRO A 361 31.87 -31.73 -30.70
C PRO A 361 31.47 -33.19 -30.89
N ARG A 362 30.30 -33.60 -30.38
CA ARG A 362 29.84 -35.00 -30.49
C ARG A 362 29.58 -35.42 -31.93
N ILE A 363 29.03 -34.54 -32.77
CA ILE A 363 28.81 -34.82 -34.20
C ILE A 363 30.15 -35.10 -34.89
N VAL A 364 31.15 -34.27 -34.62
CA VAL A 364 32.46 -34.37 -35.28
C VAL A 364 33.25 -35.60 -34.82
N THR A 365 33.05 -36.04 -33.57
CA THR A 365 33.73 -37.23 -33.02
C THR A 365 32.96 -38.55 -33.22
N ALA A 366 31.71 -38.50 -33.68
CA ALA A 366 30.89 -39.70 -33.86
C ALA A 366 31.37 -40.54 -35.05
N THR A 367 31.38 -41.86 -34.90
CA THR A 367 31.80 -42.79 -35.94
C THR A 367 30.60 -43.35 -36.72
N ASP A 368 30.82 -43.85 -37.94
CA ASP A 368 29.75 -44.46 -38.76
C ASP A 368 29.02 -45.62 -38.06
N ALA A 369 29.64 -46.27 -37.07
CA ALA A 369 29.03 -47.30 -36.24
C ALA A 369 27.98 -46.73 -35.26
N ASP A 370 28.18 -45.50 -34.78
CA ASP A 370 27.24 -44.82 -33.86
C ASP A 370 25.95 -44.40 -34.58
N TYR A 371 26.02 -44.15 -35.90
CA TYR A 371 24.86 -43.82 -36.73
C TYR A 371 24.05 -45.03 -37.22
N LYS A 372 24.63 -46.24 -37.17
CA LYS A 372 24.00 -47.49 -37.64
C LYS A 372 23.37 -48.31 -36.51
N ARG A 373 23.43 -47.83 -35.28
CA ARG A 373 22.91 -48.46 -34.07
C ARG A 373 21.56 -47.86 -33.70
#